data_AF-A0A538PD92-F1
#
_entry.id   AF-A0A538PD92-F1
#
_cell.length_a   1.000
_cell.length_b   1.000
_cell.length_c   1.000
_cell.angle_alpha   90.00
_cell.angle_beta   90.00
_cell.angle_gamma   90.00
#
_symmetry.space_group_name_H-M   'P 1'
#
loop_
_entity.id
_entity.type
_entity.pdbx_description
1 polymer ?
#
loop_
_entity_poly.entity_id
_entity_poly.type
_entity_poly.pdbx_seq_one_letter_code
_entity_poly.pdbx_strand_id
1 'polypeptide(L)'
;MKFRLFALLGVGCVLLMGAGCVSTPQDNLIIGLPGKDKIVSRYEKSYDQVKSATIAVLKRNGTLVGDDLVRRVLEARIDTAKVYVALDDSEPKITKVTVQVRRGAVADIDLASEIDKQIYGQLLVSQ
;
A
#
# COMPACT_ATOMS: atom_id res chain seq x y z
N MET A 1 -16.17 48.35 -21.81
CA MET A 1 -16.21 46.88 -21.98
C MET A 1 -14.78 46.30 -21.93
N LYS A 2 -14.22 46.04 -20.75
CA LYS A 2 -12.89 45.39 -20.59
C LYS A 2 -12.60 44.79 -19.19
N PHE A 3 -13.41 45.13 -18.18
CA PHE A 3 -13.19 44.66 -16.80
C PHE A 3 -13.92 43.36 -16.40
N ARG A 4 -14.78 42.81 -17.28
CA ARG A 4 -15.52 41.57 -16.99
C ARG A 4 -14.77 40.29 -17.34
N LEU A 5 -13.66 40.39 -18.10
CA LEU A 5 -12.89 39.22 -18.54
C LEU A 5 -11.87 38.75 -17.49
N PHE A 6 -11.34 39.66 -16.67
CA PHE A 6 -10.35 39.32 -15.64
C PHE A 6 -10.94 38.65 -14.40
N ALA A 7 -12.22 38.87 -14.11
CA ALA A 7 -12.91 38.22 -12.99
C ALA A 7 -13.17 36.72 -13.23
N LEU A 8 -13.21 36.28 -14.49
CA LEU A 8 -13.46 34.89 -14.86
C LEU A 8 -12.18 34.03 -14.84
N LEU A 9 -11.00 34.66 -14.96
CA LEU A 9 -9.71 33.96 -14.93
C LEU A 9 -9.19 33.70 -13.51
N GLY A 10 -9.57 34.53 -12.52
CA GLY A 10 -9.14 34.37 -11.13
C GLY A 10 -9.83 33.21 -10.39
N VAL A 11 -11.05 32.87 -10.78
CA VAL A 11 -11.85 31.78 -10.15
C VAL A 11 -11.44 30.39 -10.69
N GLY A 12 -10.81 30.32 -11.87
CA GLY A 12 -10.38 29.06 -12.47
C GLY A 12 -9.16 28.40 -11.81
N CYS A 13 -8.25 29.18 -11.21
CA CYS A 13 -7.00 28.64 -10.65
C CYS A 13 -7.16 27.94 -9.29
N VAL A 14 -8.25 28.18 -8.55
CA VAL A 14 -8.43 27.58 -7.21
C VAL A 14 -8.90 26.12 -7.28
N LEU A 15 -9.45 25.68 -8.42
CA LEU A 15 -9.97 24.32 -8.60
C LEU A 15 -8.90 23.28 -9.00
N LEU A 16 -7.65 23.68 -9.24
CA LEU A 16 -6.56 22.77 -9.62
C LEU A 16 -5.73 22.25 -8.43
N MET A 17 -6.01 22.68 -7.20
CA MET A 17 -5.33 22.16 -5.99
C MET A 17 -5.98 20.89 -5.39
N GLY A 18 -6.79 20.17 -6.17
CA GLY A 18 -7.45 18.92 -5.75
C GLY A 18 -6.64 17.64 -6.00
N ALA A 19 -5.34 17.73 -6.28
CA ALA A 19 -4.55 16.55 -6.66
C ALA A 19 -3.82 15.92 -5.47
N GLY A 20 -4.25 14.71 -5.08
CA GLY A 20 -3.33 13.70 -4.54
C GLY A 20 -3.56 13.22 -3.10
N CYS A 21 -4.77 13.29 -2.58
CA CYS A 21 -5.13 12.56 -1.36
C CYS A 21 -5.41 11.09 -1.73
N VAL A 22 -4.40 10.24 -1.60
CA VAL A 22 -4.50 8.80 -1.88
C VAL A 22 -4.56 8.02 -0.58
N SER A 23 -5.65 7.28 -0.38
CA SER A 23 -5.90 6.50 0.83
C SER A 23 -4.91 5.33 0.93
N THR A 24 -4.11 5.31 1.98
CA THR A 24 -3.39 4.10 2.39
C THR A 24 -4.37 3.15 3.12
N PRO A 25 -4.16 1.83 3.11
CA PRO A 25 -4.92 0.86 3.92
C PRO A 25 -4.90 1.17 5.42
N GLN A 26 -4.03 2.08 5.86
CA GLN A 26 -3.92 2.53 7.24
C GLN A 26 -4.83 3.73 7.56
N ASP A 27 -5.74 4.10 6.65
CA ASP A 27 -6.62 5.27 6.72
C ASP A 27 -5.88 6.62 6.83
N ASN A 28 -4.57 6.62 6.60
CA ASN A 28 -3.78 7.85 6.51
C ASN A 28 -3.76 8.35 5.06
N LEU A 29 -4.24 9.58 4.87
CA LEU A 29 -4.11 10.34 3.64
C LEU A 29 -2.66 10.81 3.51
N ILE A 30 -1.89 10.16 2.65
CA ILE A 30 -0.52 10.61 2.32
C ILE A 30 -0.59 11.35 1.00
N ILE A 31 -0.08 12.59 0.99
CA ILE A 31 0.12 13.40 -0.22
C ILE A 31 1.03 12.60 -1.18
N GLY A 32 0.53 12.22 -2.34
CA GLY A 32 1.28 11.44 -3.33
C GLY A 32 0.64 11.45 -4.71
N LEU A 33 1.42 11.13 -5.74
CA LEU A 33 0.87 11.01 -7.09
C LEU A 33 -0.13 9.85 -7.14
N PRO A 34 -1.32 10.02 -7.76
CA PRO A 34 -2.23 8.92 -8.02
C PRO A 34 -1.55 7.90 -8.95
N GLY A 35 -1.47 6.64 -8.52
CA GLY A 35 -0.83 5.56 -9.27
C GLY A 35 -1.28 4.18 -8.77
N LYS A 36 -1.02 3.13 -9.55
CA LYS A 36 -1.23 1.74 -9.10
C LYS A 36 -0.09 1.40 -8.14
N ASP A 37 -0.34 1.49 -6.84
CA ASP A 37 0.64 1.22 -5.79
C ASP A 37 0.32 -0.02 -4.97
N LYS A 38 -0.76 -0.73 -5.32
CA LYS A 38 -1.31 -1.86 -4.57
C LYS A 38 -1.40 -3.11 -5.43
N ILE A 39 -0.93 -4.23 -4.87
CA ILE A 39 -1.20 -5.58 -5.34
C ILE A 39 -2.14 -6.24 -4.33
N VAL A 40 -3.21 -6.84 -4.83
CA VAL A 40 -4.19 -7.56 -4.01
C VAL A 40 -4.19 -9.01 -4.45
N SER A 41 -3.86 -9.89 -3.51
CA SER A 41 -3.80 -11.34 -3.70
C SER A 41 -4.68 -12.03 -2.66
N ARG A 42 -5.13 -13.25 -2.97
CA ARG A 42 -5.90 -14.09 -2.06
C ARG A 42 -5.20 -15.41 -1.92
N TYR A 43 -4.90 -15.80 -0.68
CA TYR A 43 -4.26 -17.08 -0.39
C TYR A 43 -5.21 -17.96 0.40
N GLU A 44 -5.39 -19.20 -0.03
CA GLU A 44 -6.16 -20.24 0.67
C GLU A 44 -5.38 -20.78 1.88
N LYS A 45 -4.97 -19.89 2.77
CA LYS A 45 -4.16 -20.16 3.96
C LYS A 45 -4.73 -19.39 5.15
N SER A 46 -4.47 -19.89 6.37
CA SER A 46 -4.92 -19.22 7.59
C SER A 46 -4.19 -17.90 7.80
N TYR A 47 -4.84 -16.98 8.50
CA TYR A 47 -4.28 -15.66 8.82
C TYR A 47 -2.88 -15.76 9.46
N ASP A 48 -2.71 -16.66 10.43
CA ASP A 48 -1.42 -16.82 11.13
C ASP A 48 -0.30 -17.31 10.22
N GLN A 49 -0.61 -18.24 9.29
CA GLN A 49 0.36 -18.72 8.31
C GLN A 49 0.79 -17.59 7.37
N VAL A 50 -0.17 -16.83 6.86
CA VAL A 50 0.10 -15.69 5.97
C VAL A 50 0.86 -14.58 6.69
N LYS A 51 0.49 -14.28 7.94
CA LYS A 51 1.19 -13.30 8.77
C LYS A 51 2.64 -13.70 9.02
N SER A 52 2.87 -14.95 9.42
CA SER A 52 4.22 -15.46 9.67
C SER A 52 5.09 -15.43 8.40
N ALA A 53 4.55 -15.90 7.28
CA ALA A 53 5.23 -15.85 5.98
C ALA A 53 5.55 -14.41 5.55
N THR A 54 4.60 -13.49 5.72
CA THR A 54 4.80 -12.07 5.43
C THR A 54 5.91 -11.47 6.27
N ILE A 55 5.91 -11.71 7.59
CA ILE A 55 6.98 -11.22 8.47
C ILE A 55 8.35 -11.77 8.05
N ALA A 56 8.43 -13.05 7.69
CA ALA A 56 9.68 -13.65 7.22
C ALA A 56 10.21 -12.96 5.94
N VAL A 57 9.33 -12.70 4.96
CA VAL A 57 9.69 -12.00 3.72
C VAL A 57 10.10 -10.56 3.99
N LEU A 58 9.33 -9.81 4.79
CA LEU A 58 9.64 -8.42 5.12
C LEU A 58 10.97 -8.30 5.86
N LYS A 59 11.27 -9.21 6.80
CA LYS A 59 12.56 -9.26 7.49
C LYS A 59 13.73 -9.71 6.61
N ARG A 60 13.46 -10.51 5.56
CA ARG A 60 14.49 -10.93 4.61
C ARG A 60 14.92 -9.77 3.69
N ASN A 61 13.97 -8.95 3.27
CA ASN A 61 14.23 -7.86 2.33
C ASN A 61 14.54 -6.52 3.00
N GLY A 62 14.19 -6.35 4.28
CA GLY A 62 14.41 -5.09 4.97
C GLY A 62 14.11 -5.16 6.46
N THR A 63 13.70 -4.01 7.02
CA THR A 63 13.43 -3.87 8.45
C THR A 63 11.93 -3.73 8.70
N LEU A 64 11.38 -4.57 9.57
CA LEU A 64 10.00 -4.42 10.04
C LEU A 64 9.93 -3.19 10.96
N VAL A 65 9.05 -2.25 10.63
CA VAL A 65 8.87 -0.99 11.36
C VAL A 65 7.76 -1.13 12.40
N GLY A 66 6.71 -1.87 12.08
CA GLY A 66 5.58 -2.07 12.99
C GLY A 66 4.65 -3.20 12.57
N ASP A 67 3.94 -3.73 13.55
CA ASP A 67 2.84 -4.69 13.38
C ASP A 67 1.61 -4.11 14.09
N ASP A 68 0.72 -3.50 13.30
CA ASP A 68 -0.53 -2.94 13.79
C ASP A 68 -1.56 -4.08 13.90
N LEU A 69 -1.70 -4.62 15.11
CA LEU A 69 -2.62 -5.73 15.40
C LEU A 69 -4.09 -5.34 15.22
N VAL A 70 -4.43 -4.05 15.39
CA VAL A 70 -5.81 -3.56 15.31
C VAL A 70 -6.23 -3.40 13.86
N ARG A 71 -5.37 -2.77 13.05
CA ARG A 71 -5.62 -2.57 11.61
C ARG A 71 -5.22 -3.78 10.77
N ARG A 72 -4.49 -4.74 11.36
CA ARG A 72 -3.92 -5.92 10.68
C ARG A 72 -3.01 -5.52 9.52
N VAL A 73 -2.19 -4.49 9.76
CA VAL A 73 -1.24 -3.95 8.78
C VAL A 73 0.18 -4.10 9.32
N LEU A 74 1.02 -4.75 8.53
CA LEU A 74 2.47 -4.81 8.74
C LEU A 74 3.13 -3.67 7.98
N GLU A 75 3.94 -2.87 8.67
CA GLU A 75 4.76 -1.82 8.04
C GLU A 75 6.22 -2.26 8.05
N ALA A 76 6.88 -2.13 6.90
CA ALA A 76 8.30 -2.39 6.75
C ALA A 76 8.96 -1.31 5.91
N ARG A 77 10.29 -1.22 6.07
CA ARG A 77 11.15 -0.37 5.26
C ARG A 77 12.14 -1.24 4.51
N ILE A 78 12.09 -1.15 3.18
CA ILE A 78 12.97 -1.84 2.24
C ILE A 78 13.69 -0.74 1.45
N ASP A 79 14.99 -0.63 1.65
CA ASP A 79 15.81 0.49 1.17
C ASP A 79 15.20 1.86 1.53
N THR A 80 14.80 2.64 0.52
CA THR A 80 14.14 3.94 0.66
C THR A 80 12.61 3.84 0.58
N ALA A 81 12.06 2.66 0.29
CA ALA A 81 10.63 2.43 0.12
C ALA A 81 9.95 2.04 1.45
N LYS A 82 8.73 2.55 1.64
CA LYS A 82 7.81 2.12 2.69
C LYS A 82 6.87 1.06 2.12
N VAL A 83 6.77 -0.05 2.81
CA VAL A 83 5.95 -1.21 2.44
C VAL A 83 4.87 -1.39 3.51
N TYR A 84 3.62 -1.46 3.06
CA TYR A 84 2.46 -1.74 3.89
C TYR A 84 1.84 -3.04 3.41
N VAL A 85 1.66 -4.01 4.29
CA VAL A 85 0.97 -5.26 3.98
C VAL A 85 -0.25 -5.37 4.88
N ALA A 86 -1.43 -5.18 4.30
CA ALA A 86 -2.70 -5.37 5.00
C ALA A 86 -3.20 -6.81 4.81
N LEU A 87 -3.60 -7.44 5.91
CA LEU A 87 -4.09 -8.81 5.96
C LEU A 87 -5.56 -8.82 6.40
N ASP A 88 -6.40 -9.46 5.61
CA ASP A 88 -7.85 -9.53 5.83
C ASP A 88 -8.30 -10.99 5.76
N ASP A 89 -8.91 -11.48 6.84
CA ASP A 89 -9.39 -12.86 7.04
C ASP A 89 -10.94 -12.93 7.08
N SER A 90 -11.63 -11.92 6.53
CA SER A 90 -13.09 -11.88 6.46
C SER A 90 -13.71 -13.10 5.77
N GLU A 91 -12.96 -13.75 4.88
CA GLU A 91 -13.36 -14.99 4.23
C GLU A 91 -12.75 -16.21 4.97
N PRO A 92 -13.55 -17.22 5.36
CA PRO A 92 -13.04 -18.37 6.06
C PRO A 92 -12.08 -19.17 5.17
N LYS A 93 -10.90 -19.51 5.70
CA LYS A 93 -9.81 -20.24 5.02
C LYS A 93 -9.11 -19.46 3.89
N ILE A 94 -9.51 -18.23 3.60
CA ILE A 94 -8.88 -17.38 2.57
C ILE A 94 -8.44 -16.08 3.22
N THR A 95 -7.14 -15.81 3.20
CA THR A 95 -6.61 -14.53 3.64
C THR A 95 -6.34 -13.66 2.41
N LYS A 96 -6.98 -12.51 2.35
CA LYS A 96 -6.70 -11.47 1.36
C LYS A 96 -5.51 -10.65 1.84
N VAL A 97 -4.50 -10.53 0.98
CA VAL A 97 -3.28 -9.76 1.23
C VAL A 97 -3.26 -8.58 0.29
N THR A 98 -3.09 -7.38 0.84
CA THR A 98 -2.88 -6.16 0.06
C THR A 98 -1.50 -5.61 0.35
N VAL A 99 -0.61 -5.73 -0.63
CA VAL A 99 0.74 -5.16 -0.57
C VAL A 99 0.72 -3.80 -1.23
N GLN A 100 1.07 -2.76 -0.49
CA GLN A 100 1.25 -1.40 -0.99
C GLN A 100 2.70 -0.97 -0.80
N VAL A 101 3.31 -0.38 -1.82
CA VAL A 101 4.68 0.12 -1.72
C VAL A 101 4.79 1.54 -2.24
N ARG A 102 5.50 2.37 -1.49
CA ARG A 102 5.78 3.77 -1.85
C ARG A 102 7.22 4.15 -1.62
N ARG A 103 7.85 4.73 -2.65
CA ARG A 103 9.16 5.37 -2.56
C ARG A 103 8.96 6.89 -2.52
N GLY A 104 8.86 7.45 -1.31
CA GLY A 104 8.46 8.85 -1.12
C GLY A 104 7.01 9.09 -1.57
N ALA A 105 6.81 10.00 -2.52
CA ALA A 105 5.50 10.32 -3.11
C ALA A 105 5.13 9.45 -4.33
N VAL A 106 6.01 8.53 -4.73
CA VAL A 106 5.88 7.71 -5.94
C VAL A 106 5.47 6.28 -5.60
N ALA A 107 4.50 5.77 -6.34
CA ALA A 107 4.07 4.37 -6.31
C ALA A 107 5.17 3.44 -6.84
N ASP A 108 5.42 2.31 -6.17
CA ASP A 108 6.35 1.29 -6.68
C ASP A 108 5.63 -0.07 -6.79
N ILE A 109 5.01 -0.31 -7.94
CA ILE A 109 4.25 -1.55 -8.17
C ILE A 109 5.16 -2.75 -8.38
N ASP A 110 6.37 -2.55 -8.88
CA ASP A 110 7.30 -3.64 -9.18
C ASP A 110 7.76 -4.29 -7.87
N LEU A 111 8.15 -3.46 -6.89
CA LEU A 111 8.47 -3.95 -5.55
C LEU A 111 7.24 -4.55 -4.86
N ALA A 112 6.05 -3.96 -5.03
CA ALA A 112 4.82 -4.55 -4.48
C ALA A 112 4.55 -5.96 -5.06
N SER A 113 4.73 -6.14 -6.38
CA SER A 113 4.57 -7.43 -7.06
C SER A 113 5.63 -8.44 -6.64
N GLU A 114 6.86 -7.99 -6.46
CA GLU A 114 7.95 -8.84 -5.98
C GLU A 114 7.66 -9.37 -4.57
N ILE A 115 7.29 -8.49 -3.64
CA ILE A 115 6.97 -8.88 -2.26
C ILE A 115 5.80 -9.86 -2.23
N ASP A 116 4.74 -9.61 -3.01
CA ASP A 116 3.59 -10.53 -3.10
C ASP A 116 4.00 -11.94 -3.57
N LYS A 117 4.80 -12.03 -4.64
CA LYS A 117 5.32 -13.31 -5.14
C LYS A 117 6.22 -14.00 -4.12
N GLN A 118 7.04 -13.24 -3.40
CA GLN A 118 7.90 -13.80 -2.37
C GLN A 118 7.09 -14.31 -1.16
N ILE A 119 5.99 -13.65 -0.79
CA ILE A 119 5.05 -14.14 0.24
C ILE A 119 4.44 -15.46 -0.22
N TYR A 120 3.96 -15.52 -1.46
CA TYR A 120 3.46 -16.77 -2.02
C TYR A 120 4.52 -17.87 -2.01
N GLY A 121 5.75 -17.58 -2.44
CA GLY A 121 6.86 -18.54 -2.38
C GLY A 121 7.15 -19.02 -0.95
N GLN A 122 7.12 -18.12 0.03
CA GLN A 122 7.31 -18.48 1.44
C GLN A 122 6.18 -19.39 1.96
N LEU A 123 4.94 -19.15 1.54
CA LEU A 123 3.78 -19.98 1.89
C LEU A 123 3.84 -21.40 1.31
N LEU A 124 4.58 -21.61 0.22
CA LEU A 124 4.82 -22.93 -0.34
C LEU A 124 5.90 -23.70 0.41
N VAL A 125 6.91 -23.00 0.94
CA VAL A 125 8.01 -23.62 1.67
C VAL A 125 7.66 -23.90 3.14
N SER A 126 6.83 -23.05 3.75
CA SER A 126 6.41 -23.17 5.16
C SER A 126 5.23 -24.14 5.40
N GLN A 127 5.03 -25.15 4.54
CA GLN A 127 3.93 -26.13 4.65
C GLN A 127 4.24 -27.27 5.62
#